data_AF-W1XNI4-F1
#
_entry.id   AF-W1XNI4-F1
#
_cell.length_a   1.000
_cell.length_b   1.000
_cell.length_c   1.000
_cell.angle_alpha   90.00
_cell.angle_beta   90.00
_cell.angle_gamma   90.00
#
_symmetry.space_group_name_H-M   'P 1'
#
loop_
_entity.id
_entity.type
_entity.pdbx_description
1 polymer ?
#
loop_
_entity_poly.entity_id
_entity_poly.type
_entity_poly.pdbx_seq_one_letter_code
_entity_poly.pdbx_strand_id
1 'polypeptide(L)'
;GGGVFKKRLHQNRERAIILAKGGSNWFYTFLYAKQDMSNINSQELAGFRELAKHYAFLTKAQLTAMINTKELTEICYDCKN
;
A
#
# COMPACT_ATOMS: atom_id res chain seq x y z
N GLY A 1 -2.94 12.26 0.51
CA GLY A 1 -4.33 12.78 0.46
C GLY A 1 -5.16 11.93 -0.48
N GLY A 2 -6.43 11.69 -0.16
CA GLY A 2 -7.31 10.75 -0.89
C GLY A 2 -7.19 9.29 -0.44
N GLY A 3 -6.67 9.04 0.78
CA GLY A 3 -6.40 7.70 1.30
C GLY A 3 -5.04 7.11 0.89
N VAL A 4 -4.22 7.91 0.20
CA VAL A 4 -2.82 7.60 -0.15
C VAL A 4 -1.88 8.37 0.78
N PHE A 5 -0.90 7.67 1.36
CA PHE A 5 0.05 8.18 2.34
C PHE A 5 1.49 7.90 1.89
N LYS A 6 2.40 8.84 2.19
CA LYS A 6 3.84 8.68 1.98
C LYS A 6 4.53 8.45 3.33
N LYS A 7 5.04 7.25 3.57
CA LYS A 7 5.79 6.90 4.78
C LYS A 7 7.29 7.00 4.51
N ARG A 8 8.04 7.62 5.42
CA ARG A 8 9.50 7.68 5.39
C ARG A 8 10.05 6.51 6.21
N LEU A 9 10.93 5.71 5.61
CA LEU A 9 11.47 4.48 6.19
C LEU A 9 13.01 4.52 6.18
N HIS A 10 13.64 3.56 6.89
CA HIS A 10 15.09 3.35 6.95
C HIS A 10 15.90 4.65 7.08
N GLN A 11 15.71 5.38 8.19
CA GLN A 11 16.41 6.64 8.46
C GLN A 11 16.22 7.67 7.32
N ASN A 12 14.99 7.77 6.79
CA ASN A 12 14.65 8.68 5.69
C ASN A 12 15.34 8.37 4.35
N ARG A 13 15.93 7.18 4.18
CA ARG A 13 16.51 6.72 2.91
C ARG A 13 15.48 6.17 1.94
N GLU A 14 14.35 5.69 2.44
CA GLU A 14 13.30 5.06 1.63
C GLU A 14 11.95 5.73 1.80
N ARG A 15 11.09 5.53 0.81
CA ARG A 15 9.72 6.03 0.77
C ARG A 15 8.78 4.89 0.41
N ALA A 16 7.76 4.67 1.23
CA ALA A 16 6.67 3.77 0.91
C ALA A 16 5.38 4.55 0.60
N ILE A 17 4.65 4.07 -0.40
CA ILE A 17 3.27 4.48 -0.69
C ILE A 17 2.32 3.48 -0.03
N ILE A 18 1.51 4.00 0.89
CA ILE A 18 0.54 3.21 1.66
C ILE A 18 -0.86 3.64 1.28
N LEU A 19 -1.72 2.67 0.99
CA LEU A 19 -3.15 2.89 0.76
C LEU A 19 -3.90 2.49 2.03
N ALA A 20 -4.68 3.41 2.59
CA ALA A 20 -5.50 3.16 3.78
C ALA A 20 -6.89 3.79 3.65
N LYS A 21 -7.39 3.86 2.41
CA LYS A 21 -8.77 4.26 2.15
C LYS A 21 -9.67 3.10 2.58
N GLY A 22 -10.57 3.33 3.53
CA GLY A 22 -11.42 2.29 4.14
C GLY A 22 -11.22 2.14 5.65
N GLY A 23 -10.13 2.67 6.22
CA GLY A 23 -9.92 2.76 7.67
C GLY A 23 -9.64 1.44 8.41
N SER A 24 -9.99 0.29 7.82
CA SER A 24 -9.80 -1.03 8.43
C SER A 24 -8.49 -1.71 8.04
N ASN A 25 -7.99 -1.48 6.82
CA ASN A 25 -6.83 -2.18 6.27
C ASN A 25 -5.81 -1.18 5.69
N TRP A 26 -4.53 -1.54 5.79
CA TRP A 26 -3.40 -0.74 5.28
C TRP A 26 -2.63 -1.59 4.28
N PHE A 27 -2.47 -1.09 3.06
CA PHE A 27 -1.80 -1.81 1.97
C PHE A 27 -0.48 -1.12 1.63
N TYR A 28 0.62 -1.84 1.76
CA TYR A 28 1.96 -1.42 1.34
C TYR A 28 2.12 -1.75 -0.15
N THR A 29 2.14 -0.73 -1.01
CA THR A 29 2.00 -0.95 -2.47
C THR A 29 3.23 -0.63 -3.29
N PHE A 30 4.04 0.33 -2.83
CA PHE A 30 5.22 0.74 -3.57
C PHE A 30 6.30 1.21 -2.60
N LEU A 31 7.54 0.77 -2.81
CA LEU A 31 8.73 1.14 -2.03
C LEU A 31 9.82 1.59 -3.00
N TYR A 32 10.40 2.76 -2.75
CA TYR A 32 11.50 3.29 -3.55
C TYR A 32 12.55 3.98 -2.68
N ALA A 33 13.81 3.93 -3.10
CA ALA A 33 14.87 4.70 -2.46
C ALA A 33 14.72 6.18 -2.82
N LYS A 34 15.02 7.06 -1.86
CA LYS A 34 14.98 8.52 -2.04
C LYS A 34 15.89 9.00 -3.18
N GLN A 35 17.01 8.29 -3.40
CA GLN A 35 17.98 8.64 -4.43
C GLN A 35 17.49 8.27 -5.84
N ASP A 36 16.61 7.27 -5.96
CA ASP A 36 16.13 6.78 -7.24
C ASP A 36 14.97 7.62 -7.78
N MET A 37 14.14 8.20 -6.90
CA MET A 37 13.02 9.07 -7.27
C MET A 37 12.83 10.23 -6.29
N SER A 38 12.68 11.44 -6.83
CA SER A 38 12.47 12.65 -6.04
C SER A 38 11.04 12.76 -5.50
N ASN A 39 10.02 12.48 -6.32
CA ASN A 39 8.60 12.43 -5.98
C ASN A 39 7.83 11.57 -6.98
N ILE A 40 6.64 11.11 -6.58
CA ILE A 40 5.65 10.56 -7.50
C ILE A 40 4.97 11.70 -8.28
N ASN A 41 4.71 11.48 -9.57
CA ASN A 41 4.02 12.45 -10.41
C ASN A 41 2.50 12.42 -10.19
N SER A 42 1.78 13.36 -10.80
CA SER A 42 0.32 13.50 -10.64
C SER A 42 -0.46 12.31 -11.20
N GLN A 43 0.02 11.70 -12.29
CA GLN A 43 -0.61 10.54 -12.93
C GLN A 43 -0.45 9.28 -12.07
N GLU A 44 0.74 9.03 -11.52
CA GLU A 44 1.00 7.96 -10.55
C GLU A 44 0.13 8.14 -9.31
N LEU A 45 0.06 9.36 -8.77
CA LEU A 45 -0.80 9.67 -7.64
C LEU A 45 -2.29 9.42 -7.94
N ALA A 46 -2.76 9.72 -9.15
CA ALA A 46 -4.12 9.41 -9.57
C ALA A 46 -4.35 7.89 -9.61
N GLY A 47 -3.40 7.13 -10.17
CA GLY A 47 -3.44 5.66 -10.17
C GLY A 47 -3.51 5.08 -8.75
N PHE A 48 -2.68 5.55 -7.83
CA PHE A 48 -2.72 5.10 -6.43
C PHE A 48 -4.05 5.46 -5.74
N ARG A 49 -4.66 6.59 -6.06
CA ARG A 49 -5.97 6.96 -5.51
C ARG A 49 -7.08 6.07 -6.02
N GLU A 50 -7.02 5.66 -7.29
CA GLU A 50 -7.98 4.73 -7.86
C GLU A 50 -7.81 3.33 -7.24
N LEU A 51 -6.57 2.86 -7.13
CA LEU A 51 -6.27 1.61 -6.45
C LEU A 51 -6.75 1.64 -4.99
N ALA A 52 -6.55 2.76 -4.28
CA ALA A 52 -7.03 2.93 -2.92
C ALA A 52 -8.57 2.85 -2.84
N LYS A 53 -9.31 3.38 -3.82
CA LYS A 53 -10.78 3.22 -3.87
C LYS A 53 -11.15 1.75 -4.00
N HIS A 54 -10.55 1.03 -4.94
CA HIS A 54 -10.85 -0.39 -5.14
C HIS A 54 -10.57 -1.19 -3.87
N TYR A 55 -9.41 -0.97 -3.25
CA TYR A 55 -9.03 -1.69 -2.03
C TYR A 55 -9.91 -1.35 -0.83
N ALA A 56 -10.48 -0.15 -0.78
CA ALA A 56 -11.43 0.24 0.25
C ALA A 56 -12.73 -0.57 0.22
N PHE A 57 -13.13 -1.08 -0.95
CA PHE A 57 -14.37 -1.84 -1.14
C PHE A 57 -14.16 -3.36 -1.08
N LEU A 58 -12.94 -3.83 -0.83
CA LEU A 58 -12.66 -5.25 -0.73
C LEU A 58 -13.28 -5.82 0.55
N THR A 59 -14.08 -6.87 0.37
CA THR A 59 -14.61 -7.67 1.47
C THR A 59 -13.52 -8.56 2.07
N LYS A 60 -13.73 -9.03 3.31
CA LYS A 60 -12.83 -10.00 3.95
C LYS A 60 -12.63 -11.26 3.09
N ALA A 61 -13.70 -11.79 2.48
CA ALA A 61 -13.61 -12.97 1.63
C ALA A 61 -12.72 -12.74 0.40
N GLN A 62 -12.83 -11.56 -0.24
CA GLN A 62 -11.97 -11.18 -1.36
C GLN A 62 -10.51 -11.00 -0.92
N LEU A 63 -10.27 -10.36 0.23
CA LEU A 63 -8.92 -10.22 0.79
C LEU A 63 -8.29 -11.59 1.06
N THR A 64 -9.01 -12.51 1.68
CA THR A 64 -8.54 -13.88 1.92
C THR A 64 -8.26 -14.62 0.61
N ALA A 65 -9.11 -14.46 -0.41
CA ALA A 65 -8.86 -15.04 -1.73
C ALA A 65 -7.58 -14.49 -2.38
N MET A 66 -7.35 -13.18 -2.30
CA MET A 66 -6.13 -12.53 -2.79
C MET A 66 -4.88 -12.96 -2.01
N ILE A 67 -4.99 -13.20 -0.71
CA ILE A 67 -3.90 -13.74 0.10
C ILE A 67 -3.57 -15.17 -0.33
N ASN A 68 -4.58 -16.02 -0.48
CA ASN A 68 -4.41 -17.42 -0.87
C ASN A 68 -3.83 -17.58 -2.28
N THR A 69 -4.19 -16.68 -3.20
CA THR A 69 -3.65 -16.64 -4.57
C THR A 69 -2.29 -15.95 -4.67
N LYS A 70 -1.76 -15.44 -3.54
CA LYS A 70 -0.49 -14.70 -3.45
C LYS A 70 -0.46 -13.38 -4.23
N GLU A 71 -1.63 -12.82 -4.52
CA GLU A 71 -1.76 -11.45 -5.04
C GLU A 71 -1.50 -10.42 -3.94
N LEU A 72 -1.85 -10.77 -2.69
CA LEU A 72 -1.51 -10.00 -1.50
C LEU A 72 -0.73 -10.88 -0.52
N THR A 73 0.23 -10.27 0.17
CA THR A 73 0.92 -10.91 1.29
C THR A 73 0.51 -10.19 2.56
N GLU A 74 -0.11 -10.93 3.48
CA GLU A 74 -0.41 -10.40 4.80
C GLU A 74 0.89 -10.29 5.62
N ILE A 75 1.16 -9.09 6.14
CA ILE A 75 2.25 -8.87 7.09
C ILE A 75 1.71 -9.14 8.47
N CYS A 76 1.92 -10.36 8.95
CA CYS A 76 1.46 -10.78 10.26
C CYS A 76 2.58 -10.59 11.30
N TYR A 77 2.27 -9.91 12.41
CA TYR A 77 3.24 -9.62 13.47
C TYR A 77 3.56 -10.86 14.32
N ASP A 78 2.60 -11.78 14.51
CA ASP A 78 2.72 -12.95 15.40
C ASP A 78 2.62 -14.31 14.68
N CYS A 79 2.52 -14.32 13.35
CA CYS A 79 2.53 -15.57 12.60
C CYS A 79 3.97 -16.07 12.56
N LYS A 80 4.29 -17.04 13.41
CA LYS A 80 5.55 -17.77 13.33
C LYS A 80 5.64 -18.40 11.94
N ASN A 81 6.77 -18.18 11.25
CA ASN A 81 7.16 -18.93 10.05
C ASN A 81 7.26 -20.42 10.36
#